data_AF-A0A6G0HEL1-F1
#
_entry.id   AF-A0A6G0HEL1-F1
#
_cell.length_a   1.000
_cell.length_b   1.000
_cell.length_c   1.000
_cell.angle_alpha   90.00
_cell.angle_beta   90.00
_cell.angle_gamma   90.00
#
_symmetry.space_group_name_H-M   'P 1'
#
loop_
_entity.id
_entity.type
_entity.pdbx_description
1 polymer ?
#
loop_
_entity_poly.entity_id
_entity_poly.type
_entity_poly.pdbx_seq_one_letter_code
_entity_poly.pdbx_strand_id
1 'polypeptide(L)'
;MASDYYPYSKFTRVWIPDPDDVWKAAEIVRDYKEGEPVLHLKLEDDTPLEYPVGPKRNPLPFLRNPDILVGENDLTALSYLHEPAVLHNLRVRFLESNHIYTYCGIVLVAINPYEQMQIYGEEVITAYSGRNMGDMDPHIFAVAEEAYKQWPGPI
;
A
#
# COMPACT_ATOMS: atom_id res chain seq x y z
N MET A 1 9.63 17.91 27.63
CA MET A 1 10.61 17.30 26.72
C MET A 1 9.82 16.42 25.78
N ALA A 2 9.67 16.82 24.52
CA ALA A 2 9.13 15.91 23.52
C ALA A 2 10.15 14.76 23.42
N SER A 3 9.74 13.53 23.70
CA SER A 3 10.58 12.38 23.37
C SER A 3 10.77 12.41 21.86
N ASP A 4 12.00 12.53 21.39
CA ASP A 4 12.33 12.42 19.97
C ASP A 4 11.83 11.05 19.50
N TYR A 5 10.71 11.04 18.77
CA TYR A 5 10.11 9.81 18.27
C TYR A 5 11.05 9.24 17.20
N TYR A 6 11.80 8.20 17.57
CA TYR A 6 12.66 7.51 16.63
C TYR A 6 11.86 6.43 15.92
N PRO A 7 11.67 6.52 14.58
CA PRO A 7 10.78 5.61 13.87
C PRO A 7 11.24 4.14 13.93
N TYR A 8 12.54 3.89 14.08
CA TYR A 8 13.13 2.55 14.22
C TYR A 8 13.29 2.14 15.69
N SER A 9 12.17 2.09 16.40
CA SER A 9 12.10 1.60 17.79
C SER A 9 11.61 0.15 17.84
N LYS A 10 11.76 -0.48 19.00
CA LYS A 10 11.24 -1.82 19.27
C LYS A 10 9.75 -1.91 18.93
N PHE A 11 9.35 -3.02 18.33
CA PHE A 11 8.00 -3.32 17.81
C PHE A 11 7.62 -2.60 16.51
N THR A 12 8.43 -1.66 16.00
CA THR A 12 8.22 -1.15 14.65
C THR A 12 8.44 -2.27 13.64
N ARG A 13 7.53 -2.36 12.66
CA ARG A 13 7.66 -3.28 11.53
C ARG A 13 8.30 -2.59 10.33
N VAL A 14 9.09 -3.35 9.59
CA VAL A 14 9.85 -2.90 8.41
C VAL A 14 9.74 -3.91 7.27
N TRP A 15 10.05 -3.47 6.06
CA TRP A 15 10.17 -4.29 4.87
C TRP A 15 11.64 -4.53 4.53
N ILE A 16 12.01 -5.80 4.40
CA ILE A 16 13.34 -6.20 3.93
C ILE A 16 13.22 -6.95 2.59
N PRO A 17 14.24 -6.91 1.72
CA PRO A 17 14.22 -7.63 0.45
C PRO A 17 14.07 -9.14 0.65
N ASP A 18 13.34 -9.77 -0.27
CA ASP A 18 13.14 -11.21 -0.31
C ASP A 18 13.22 -11.74 -1.76
N PRO A 19 13.91 -12.85 -2.03
CA PRO A 19 14.05 -13.36 -3.40
C PRO A 19 12.76 -13.93 -4.00
N ASP A 20 11.81 -14.38 -3.17
CA ASP A 20 10.61 -15.05 -3.64
C ASP A 20 9.41 -14.09 -3.69
N ASP A 21 9.24 -13.28 -2.64
CA ASP A 21 8.12 -12.35 -2.50
C ASP A 21 8.47 -10.88 -2.82
N VAL A 22 9.69 -10.61 -3.29
CA VAL A 22 10.31 -9.27 -3.47
C VAL A 22 10.58 -8.55 -2.15
N TRP A 23 9.59 -8.53 -1.25
CA TRP A 23 9.64 -7.90 0.07
C TRP A 23 8.97 -8.79 1.12
N LYS A 24 9.58 -8.91 2.29
CA LYS A 24 8.98 -9.54 3.46
C LYS A 24 8.98 -8.64 4.68
N ALA A 25 8.01 -8.83 5.55
CA ALA A 25 7.91 -8.08 6.78
C ALA A 25 8.84 -8.62 7.87
N ALA A 26 9.34 -7.73 8.71
CA ALA A 26 10.08 -8.05 9.91
C ALA A 26 9.78 -7.04 11.01
N GLU A 27 9.93 -7.44 12.26
CA GLU A 27 9.72 -6.60 13.44
C GLU A 27 11.05 -6.29 14.13
N ILE A 28 11.27 -5.04 14.51
CA ILE A 28 12.44 -4.61 15.27
C ILE A 28 12.33 -5.10 16.72
N VAL A 29 13.30 -5.89 17.19
CA VAL A 29 13.27 -6.47 18.56
C VAL A 29 13.96 -5.60 19.61
N ARG A 30 14.81 -4.65 19.19
CA ARG A 30 15.48 -3.69 20.06
C ARG A 30 15.59 -2.33 19.39
N ASP A 31 15.50 -1.26 20.18
CA ASP A 31 15.67 0.10 19.66
C ASP A 31 17.00 0.23 18.90
N TYR A 32 16.91 0.77 17.69
CA TYR A 32 18.08 1.06 16.87
C TYR A 32 18.72 2.37 17.34
N LYS A 33 20.04 2.37 17.48
CA LYS A 33 20.81 3.58 17.77
C LYS A 33 21.55 4.01 16.51
N GLU A 34 21.51 5.30 16.23
CA GLU A 34 22.19 5.86 15.06
C GLU A 34 23.69 5.51 15.07
N GLY A 35 24.18 4.97 13.96
CA GLY A 35 25.56 4.51 13.81
C GLY A 35 25.79 3.03 14.12
N GLU A 36 24.79 2.31 14.64
CA GLU A 36 24.89 0.86 14.77
C GLU A 36 24.93 0.18 13.39
N PRO A 37 25.76 -0.85 13.20
CA PRO A 37 25.93 -1.50 11.91
C PRO A 37 24.85 -2.57 11.61
N VAL A 38 23.96 -2.84 12.56
CA VAL A 38 22.98 -3.94 12.49
C VAL A 38 21.67 -3.51 13.12
N LEU A 39 20.57 -3.86 12.45
CA LEU A 39 19.23 -3.84 12.99
C LEU A 39 18.83 -5.26 13.40
N HIS A 40 18.35 -5.44 14.63
CA HIS A 40 17.92 -6.75 15.10
C HIS A 40 16.44 -6.91 14.85
N LEU A 41 16.13 -7.91 14.05
CA LEU A 41 14.81 -8.16 13.53
C LEU A 41 14.31 -9.54 13.98
N LYS A 42 13.00 -9.70 13.92
CA LYS A 42 12.31 -10.97 14.01
C LYS A 42 11.38 -11.08 12.80
N LEU A 43 11.49 -12.19 12.06
CA LEU A 43 10.63 -12.48 10.93
C LEU A 43 9.23 -12.94 11.41
N GLU A 44 8.28 -13.09 10.50
CA GLU A 44 6.91 -13.51 10.84
C GLU A 44 6.84 -14.94 11.41
N ASP A 45 7.82 -15.80 11.11
CA ASP A 45 7.98 -17.16 11.66
C ASP A 45 8.74 -17.20 13.00
N ASP A 46 8.88 -16.04 13.66
CA ASP A 46 9.68 -15.82 14.88
C ASP A 46 11.20 -16.04 14.72
N THR A 47 11.71 -16.26 13.51
CA THR A 47 13.15 -16.40 13.27
C THR A 47 13.88 -15.07 13.54
N PRO A 48 14.89 -15.05 14.43
CA PRO A 48 15.69 -13.86 14.66
C PRO A 48 16.64 -13.60 13.47
N LEU A 49 16.79 -12.34 13.09
CA LEU A 49 17.66 -11.91 11.99
C LEU A 49 18.47 -10.67 12.39
N GLU A 50 19.78 -10.75 12.21
CA GLU A 50 20.67 -9.58 12.26
C GLU A 50 20.79 -8.98 10.85
N TYR A 51 20.11 -7.87 10.61
CA TYR A 51 20.08 -7.20 9.31
C TYR A 51 21.15 -6.10 9.26
N PRO A 52 22.22 -6.23 8.45
CA PRO A 52 23.26 -5.22 8.39
C PRO A 52 22.73 -3.89 7.85
N VAL A 53 23.06 -2.77 8.47
CA VAL A 53 22.68 -1.43 8.03
C VAL A 53 23.91 -0.52 7.97
N GLY A 54 23.91 0.42 7.03
CA GLY A 54 25.00 1.36 6.88
C GLY A 54 24.76 2.37 5.75
N PRO A 55 25.05 3.66 5.96
CA PRO A 55 24.57 4.78 5.14
C PRO A 55 24.99 4.75 3.66
N LYS A 56 26.00 3.96 3.30
CA LYS A 56 26.51 3.87 1.92
C LYS A 56 26.25 2.53 1.22
N ARG A 57 25.92 1.48 1.97
CA ARG A 57 25.83 0.11 1.43
C ARG A 57 24.46 -0.53 1.66
N ASN A 58 23.83 -0.29 2.80
CA ASN A 58 22.52 -0.83 3.10
C ASN A 58 21.73 0.20 3.92
N PRO A 59 20.96 1.10 3.29
CA PRO A 59 20.16 2.07 4.04
C PRO A 59 19.16 1.35 4.96
N LEU A 60 18.59 2.10 5.90
CA LEU A 60 17.56 1.54 6.78
C LEU A 60 16.37 1.02 5.95
N PRO A 61 15.80 -0.14 6.32
CA PRO A 61 14.70 -0.76 5.58
C PRO A 61 13.44 0.08 5.64
N PHE A 62 12.59 0.01 4.62
CA PHE A 62 11.34 0.78 4.59
C PHE A 62 10.44 0.45 5.78
N LEU A 63 9.79 1.46 6.37
CA LEU A 63 8.83 1.26 7.46
C LEU A 63 7.56 0.60 6.92
N ARG A 64 6.95 -0.29 7.71
CA ARG A 64 5.64 -0.86 7.36
C ARG A 64 4.53 0.05 7.87
N ASN A 65 3.54 0.31 7.03
CA ASN A 65 2.33 1.03 7.44
C ASN A 65 1.57 0.23 8.53
N PRO A 66 0.90 0.90 9.48
CA PRO A 66 -0.02 0.26 10.41
C PRO A 66 -1.09 -0.55 9.68
N ASP A 67 -1.50 -1.69 10.24
CA ASP A 67 -2.45 -2.60 9.56
C ASP A 67 -3.82 -1.96 9.32
N ILE A 68 -4.20 -0.95 10.10
CA ILE A 68 -5.45 -0.19 9.90
C ILE A 68 -5.50 0.56 8.56
N LEU A 69 -4.35 0.85 7.94
CA LEU A 69 -4.27 1.53 6.65
C LEU A 69 -4.07 0.57 5.47
N VAL A 70 -4.02 -0.74 5.74
CA VAL A 70 -3.85 -1.76 4.70
C VAL A 70 -5.20 -2.05 4.07
N GLY A 71 -5.22 -2.12 2.73
CA GLY A 71 -6.45 -2.39 1.97
C GLY A 71 -7.23 -1.14 1.54
N GLU A 72 -6.76 0.06 1.91
CA GLU A 72 -7.38 1.33 1.54
C GLU A 72 -7.68 1.47 0.04
N ASN A 73 -8.77 2.16 -0.29
CA ASN A 73 -9.22 2.37 -1.66
C ASN A 73 -8.30 3.28 -2.48
N ASP A 74 -7.56 4.17 -1.80
CA ASP A 74 -6.55 5.03 -2.41
C ASP A 74 -5.22 4.87 -1.68
N LEU A 75 -4.17 4.54 -2.44
CA LEU A 75 -2.81 4.39 -1.94
C LEU A 75 -2.25 5.69 -1.35
N THR A 76 -2.82 6.85 -1.67
CA THR A 76 -2.41 8.14 -1.06
C THR A 76 -2.77 8.25 0.43
N ALA A 77 -3.64 7.38 0.95
CA ALA A 77 -3.98 7.30 2.37
C ALA A 77 -2.88 6.67 3.24
N LEU A 78 -1.88 6.03 2.63
CA LEU A 78 -0.77 5.39 3.35
C LEU A 78 0.14 6.44 4.02
N SER A 79 0.57 6.16 5.25
CA SER A 79 1.54 7.01 5.97
C SER A 79 2.93 6.99 5.31
N TYR A 80 3.34 5.82 4.84
CA TYR A 80 4.58 5.60 4.11
C TYR A 80 4.26 5.11 2.70
N LEU A 81 4.55 5.94 1.71
CA LEU A 81 4.32 5.62 0.30
C LEU A 81 5.65 5.28 -0.38
N HIS A 82 5.93 3.99 -0.46
CA HIS A 82 7.10 3.41 -1.12
C HIS A 82 6.74 2.05 -1.72
N GLU A 83 7.62 1.50 -2.55
CA GLU A 83 7.39 0.28 -3.33
C GLU A 83 6.78 -0.90 -2.53
N PRO A 84 7.33 -1.34 -1.37
CA PRO A 84 6.72 -2.46 -0.64
C PRO A 84 5.34 -2.16 -0.07
N ALA A 85 5.02 -0.89 0.23
CA ALA A 85 3.71 -0.51 0.74
C ALA A 85 2.65 -0.58 -0.38
N VAL A 86 3.01 -0.13 -1.58
CA VAL A 86 2.16 -0.23 -2.78
C VAL A 86 1.93 -1.70 -3.12
N LEU A 87 3.00 -2.50 -3.21
CA LEU A 87 2.91 -3.92 -3.52
C LEU A 87 2.04 -4.68 -2.51
N HIS A 88 2.26 -4.46 -1.21
CA HIS A 88 1.50 -5.12 -0.17
C HIS A 88 0.02 -4.74 -0.19
N ASN A 89 -0.31 -3.45 -0.30
CA ASN A 89 -1.70 -3.01 -0.33
C ASN A 89 -2.44 -3.58 -1.56
N LEU A 90 -1.84 -3.53 -2.75
CA LEU A 90 -2.41 -4.12 -3.96
C LEU A 90 -2.57 -5.64 -3.84
N ARG A 91 -1.60 -6.35 -3.26
CA ARG A 91 -1.67 -7.80 -3.03
C ARG A 91 -2.84 -8.16 -2.10
N VAL A 92 -3.00 -7.45 -0.99
CA VAL A 92 -4.10 -7.68 -0.04
C VAL A 92 -5.45 -7.41 -0.70
N ARG A 93 -5.60 -6.26 -1.38
CA ARG A 93 -6.85 -5.92 -2.08
C ARG A 93 -7.23 -6.95 -3.13
N PHE A 94 -6.26 -7.40 -3.91
CA PHE A 94 -6.49 -8.36 -4.98
C PHE A 94 -6.77 -9.78 -4.44
N LEU A 95 -5.88 -10.33 -3.60
CA LEU A 95 -5.97 -11.73 -3.17
C LEU A 95 -6.98 -11.96 -2.05
N GLU A 96 -7.12 -11.02 -1.12
CA GLU A 96 -7.95 -11.22 0.08
C GLU A 96 -9.33 -10.60 -0.07
N SER A 97 -9.44 -9.46 -0.78
CA SER A 97 -10.71 -8.73 -0.94
C SER A 97 -11.35 -8.86 -2.33
N ASN A 98 -10.69 -9.53 -3.29
CA ASN A 98 -11.11 -9.64 -4.68
C ASN A 98 -11.40 -8.29 -5.37
N HIS A 99 -10.63 -7.25 -5.00
CA HIS A 99 -10.73 -5.91 -5.59
C HIS A 99 -9.63 -5.70 -6.63
N ILE A 100 -10.04 -5.52 -7.89
CA ILE A 100 -9.13 -5.35 -9.02
C ILE A 100 -8.76 -3.89 -9.32
N TYR A 101 -9.53 -2.96 -8.75
CA TYR A 101 -9.37 -1.52 -8.95
C TYR A 101 -8.92 -0.86 -7.66
N THR A 102 -7.91 0.01 -7.75
CA THR A 102 -7.39 0.79 -6.61
C THR A 102 -6.96 2.16 -7.11
N TYR A 103 -7.32 3.22 -6.39
CA TYR A 103 -6.83 4.56 -6.70
C TYR A 103 -5.38 4.73 -6.25
N CYS A 104 -4.66 5.56 -7.00
CA CYS A 104 -3.38 6.14 -6.63
C CYS A 104 -3.47 7.63 -6.94
N GLY A 105 -4.20 8.36 -6.10
CA GLY A 105 -4.61 9.73 -6.35
C GLY A 105 -5.42 9.81 -7.65
N ILE A 106 -4.87 10.52 -8.64
CA ILE A 106 -5.54 10.73 -9.94
C ILE A 106 -5.49 9.51 -10.88
N VAL A 107 -4.67 8.51 -10.57
CA VAL A 107 -4.49 7.31 -11.42
C VAL A 107 -5.35 6.18 -10.88
N LEU A 108 -5.99 5.42 -11.78
CA LEU A 108 -6.63 4.15 -11.45
C LEU A 108 -5.70 2.98 -11.80
N VAL A 109 -5.35 2.18 -10.80
CA VAL A 109 -4.66 0.90 -11.00
C VAL A 109 -5.71 -0.18 -11.25
N ALA A 110 -5.52 -0.96 -12.31
CA ALA A 110 -6.37 -2.09 -12.67
C ALA A 110 -5.53 -3.36 -12.80
N ILE A 111 -5.83 -4.36 -11.97
CA ILE A 111 -5.15 -5.67 -11.97
C ILE A 111 -6.03 -6.67 -12.73
N ASN A 112 -5.46 -7.42 -13.67
CA ASN A 112 -6.22 -8.39 -14.45
C ASN A 112 -6.60 -9.61 -13.58
N PRO A 113 -7.91 -9.88 -13.34
CA PRO A 113 -8.34 -11.03 -12.54
C PRO A 113 -8.29 -12.37 -13.30
N TYR A 114 -8.19 -12.35 -14.64
CA TYR A 114 -8.35 -13.54 -15.49
C TYR A 114 -9.68 -14.30 -15.32
N GLU A 115 -10.67 -13.68 -14.67
CA GLU A 115 -12.03 -14.20 -14.50
C GLU A 115 -13.08 -13.12 -14.77
N GLN A 116 -14.31 -13.55 -15.02
CA GLN A 116 -15.44 -12.63 -15.21
C GLN A 116 -15.98 -12.16 -13.86
N MET A 117 -15.90 -10.85 -13.64
CA MET A 117 -16.38 -10.19 -12.43
C MET A 117 -17.81 -9.67 -12.60
N GLN A 118 -18.67 -9.87 -11.60
CA GLN A 118 -20.05 -9.36 -11.58
C GLN A 118 -20.13 -7.88 -11.14
N ILE A 119 -19.26 -7.03 -11.70
CA ILE A 119 -19.13 -5.60 -11.35
C ILE A 119 -19.40 -4.65 -12.53
N TYR A 120 -19.88 -5.20 -13.65
CA TYR A 120 -20.09 -4.46 -14.90
C TYR A 120 -21.55 -4.39 -15.35
N GLY A 121 -22.50 -4.81 -14.49
CA GLY A 121 -23.93 -4.78 -14.77
C GLY A 121 -24.51 -3.36 -14.87
N GLU A 122 -25.71 -3.24 -15.43
CA GLU A 122 -26.41 -1.96 -15.57
C GLU A 122 -26.67 -1.30 -14.20
N GLU A 123 -26.95 -2.10 -13.17
CA GLU A 123 -27.11 -1.60 -11.80
C GLU A 123 -25.86 -0.90 -11.28
N VAL A 124 -24.66 -1.39 -11.65
CA VAL A 124 -23.40 -0.79 -11.23
C VAL A 124 -23.16 0.51 -11.98
N ILE A 125 -23.38 0.53 -13.30
CA ILE A 125 -23.29 1.78 -14.10
C ILE A 125 -24.20 2.86 -13.50
N THR A 126 -25.44 2.49 -13.19
CA THR A 126 -26.43 3.40 -12.59
C THR A 126 -25.97 3.92 -11.22
N ALA A 127 -25.33 3.08 -10.42
CA ALA A 127 -24.84 3.47 -9.10
C ALA A 127 -23.70 4.52 -9.15
N TYR A 128 -22.84 4.45 -10.17
CA TYR A 128 -21.74 5.42 -10.37
C TYR A 128 -22.20 6.72 -11.05
N SER A 129 -23.31 6.71 -11.78
CA SER A 129 -23.80 7.90 -12.47
C SER A 129 -24.08 9.05 -11.49
N GLY A 130 -23.58 10.24 -11.82
CA GLY A 130 -23.70 11.45 -11.01
C GLY A 130 -22.83 11.48 -9.75
N ARG A 131 -22.10 10.41 -9.40
CA ARG A 131 -21.23 10.35 -8.21
C ARG A 131 -19.87 10.99 -8.46
N ASN A 132 -19.27 11.64 -7.46
CA ASN A 132 -17.93 12.19 -7.62
C ASN A 132 -16.87 11.11 -7.41
N MET A 133 -15.69 11.31 -7.98
CA MET A 133 -14.54 10.45 -7.71
C MET A 133 -14.22 10.45 -6.20
N GLY A 134 -14.08 9.26 -5.62
CA GLY A 134 -13.82 9.07 -4.19
C GLY A 134 -15.06 8.92 -3.30
N ASP A 135 -16.27 9.23 -3.78
CA ASP A 135 -17.53 8.95 -3.06
C ASP A 135 -17.90 7.45 -3.09
N MET A 136 -17.36 6.74 -4.09
CA MET A 136 -17.60 5.32 -4.38
C MET A 136 -16.28 4.57 -4.44
N ASP A 137 -16.35 3.24 -4.37
CA ASP A 137 -15.18 2.39 -4.53
C ASP A 137 -14.46 2.63 -5.87
N PRO A 138 -13.16 2.34 -5.96
CA PRO A 138 -12.42 2.49 -7.20
C PRO A 138 -13.03 1.63 -8.30
N HIS A 139 -13.39 2.26 -9.42
CA HIS A 139 -13.93 1.56 -10.57
C HIS A 139 -13.66 2.33 -11.86
N ILE A 140 -13.59 1.61 -12.99
CA ILE A 140 -13.43 2.26 -14.31
C ILE A 140 -14.63 3.16 -14.67
N PHE A 141 -15.83 2.82 -14.18
CA PHE A 141 -17.02 3.66 -14.36
C PHE A 141 -16.93 4.99 -13.60
N ALA A 142 -16.24 5.04 -12.45
CA ALA A 142 -15.99 6.30 -11.76
C ALA A 142 -15.09 7.23 -12.61
N VAL A 143 -14.08 6.67 -13.27
CA VAL A 143 -13.21 7.42 -14.19
C VAL A 143 -13.99 7.92 -15.40
N ALA A 144 -14.87 7.08 -15.97
CA ALA A 144 -15.72 7.45 -17.09
C ALA A 144 -16.71 8.57 -16.72
N GLU A 145 -17.36 8.46 -15.55
CA GLU A 145 -18.28 9.48 -15.03
C GLU A 145 -17.57 10.81 -14.79
N GLU A 146 -16.38 10.79 -14.18
CA GLU A 146 -15.59 11.99 -13.94
C GLU A 146 -15.21 12.69 -15.26
N ALA A 147 -14.78 11.92 -16.27
CA ALA A 147 -14.50 12.45 -17.60
C ALA A 147 -15.75 13.04 -18.27
N TYR A 148 -16.91 12.41 -18.11
CA TYR A 148 -18.17 12.89 -18.65
C TYR A 148 -18.62 14.20 -17.99
N LYS A 149 -18.47 14.32 -16.67
CA LYS A 149 -18.78 15.57 -15.93
C LYS A 149 -17.90 16.75 -16.34
N GLN A 150 -16.64 16.48 -16.65
CA GLN A 150 -15.69 17.52 -17.09
C GLN A 150 -15.84 17.88 -18.57
N TRP A 151 -16.63 17.12 -19.34
CA TRP A 151 -16.83 17.36 -20.77
C TRP A 151 -17.66 18.66 -20.97
N PRO A 152 -17.12 19.71 -21.60
CA PRO A 152 -17.78 21.01 -21.72
C PRO A 152 -18.96 21.04 -22.71
N GLY A 153 -19.25 19.93 -23.37
CA GLY A 153 -20.24 19.81 -24.44
C GLY A 153 -19.61 20.07 -25.82
N PRO A 154 -20.37 19.84 -26.91
CA PRO A 154 -19.99 20.34 -28.21
C PRO A 154 -19.95 21.88 -28.18
N ILE A 155 -18.87 22.45 -28.71
CA ILE A 155 -18.65 23.89 -28.91
C ILE A 155 -19.58 24.39 -30.03
#